data_AF-A0A2N2M8G4-F1
#
_entry.id   AF-A0A2N2M8G4-F1
#
_cell.length_a   1.000
_cell.length_b   1.000
_cell.length_c   1.000
_cell.angle_alpha   90.00
_cell.angle_beta   90.00
_cell.angle_gamma   90.00
#
_symmetry.space_group_name_H-M   'P 1'
#
loop_
_entity.id
_entity.type
_entity.pdbx_description
1 polymer ?
#
loop_
_entity_poly.entity_id
_entity_poly.type
_entity_poly.pdbx_seq_one_letter_code
_entity_poly.pdbx_strand_id
1 'polypeptide(L)'
;MAYPHLAMQLEMDGKQTFRSTGNGDRREILAQLYGFEIARGLLEVTFEDENIKITGFISPISVTRSNRKEITFFVNGRWIQDIGLATALVRAYQTYLMVGRYPISLLNIELEPEEVDVNVHPAKAEVRFKQPDVLFSMVQRAVKRALLAYSPVPQMNPAQWQTNISNHQPEPAWMNARLNWEAERQTSNNLTSLNPQTEINNTEPSTDGIEQAHIPLLRLVGQIGATYLVAEGPDGLYLIDQHAAHERILFEKMSHHTQAITSQALLHPEVVQFSPQSSRLISESLEILNRYGFVVEEFGLNTYRIAAIPVLFSNGNAQAALRCIVEDFEEDETPLQGMLAEKLIARICKRMAVKGGQTLSAQEQSALLSDLEKCNSPRTCPHGRPTMIHLSVDLLERQFGRRGARSM
;
A
#
# COMPACT_ATOMS: atom_id res chain seq x y z
N MET A 1 10.78 22.87 13.19
CA MET A 1 9.71 21.86 12.97
C MET A 1 8.70 21.84 14.13
N ALA A 2 9.11 21.57 15.38
CA ALA A 2 8.20 21.65 16.54
C ALA A 2 7.66 23.07 16.79
N TYR A 3 8.56 24.06 16.76
CA TYR A 3 8.29 25.47 17.04
C TYR A 3 8.47 26.31 15.77
N PRO A 4 7.45 26.41 14.90
CA PRO A 4 7.58 27.07 13.61
C PRO A 4 7.67 28.61 13.69
N HIS A 5 7.34 29.18 14.84
CA HIS A 5 7.46 30.62 15.12
C HIS A 5 8.90 31.06 15.48
N LEU A 6 9.85 30.11 15.60
CA LEU A 6 11.24 30.43 15.88
C LEU A 6 12.05 30.42 14.57
N ALA A 7 12.74 31.53 14.32
CA ALA A 7 13.76 31.61 13.27
C ALA A 7 15.07 31.01 13.79
N MET A 8 15.64 30.09 13.02
CA MET A 8 16.90 29.42 13.31
C MET A 8 17.79 29.52 12.08
N GLN A 9 19.09 29.74 12.29
CA GLN A 9 20.10 29.74 11.24
C GLN A 9 21.23 28.79 11.66
N LEU A 10 21.67 27.96 10.72
CA LEU A 10 22.84 27.11 10.87
C LEU A 10 23.90 27.52 9.84
N GLU A 11 25.12 27.70 10.32
CA GLU A 11 26.28 27.99 9.52
C GLU A 11 27.33 26.91 9.78
N MET A 12 27.88 26.34 8.71
CA MET A 12 28.98 25.38 8.77
C MET A 12 30.08 25.85 7.82
N ASP A 13 31.30 25.97 8.33
CA ASP A 13 32.49 26.38 7.56
C ASP A 13 32.31 27.71 6.79
N GLY A 14 31.65 28.69 7.42
CA GLY A 14 31.40 30.01 6.82
C GLY A 14 30.29 30.04 5.77
N LYS A 15 29.56 28.93 5.57
CA LYS A 15 28.43 28.83 4.64
C LYS A 15 27.15 28.55 5.40
N GLN A 16 26.12 29.35 5.09
CA GLN A 16 24.79 29.15 5.64
C GLN A 16 24.18 27.87 5.04
N THR A 17 23.99 26.85 5.88
CA THR A 17 23.47 25.53 5.45
C THR A 17 21.98 25.39 5.69
N PHE A 18 21.41 26.14 6.64
CA PHE A 18 19.97 26.12 6.93
C PHE A 18 19.49 27.46 7.48
N ARG A 19 18.27 27.87 7.11
CA ARG A 19 17.57 28.99 7.73
C ARG A 19 16.06 28.73 7.73
N SER A 20 15.41 28.91 8.88
CA SER A 20 13.95 28.96 8.99
C SER A 20 13.45 30.40 9.03
N THR A 21 12.25 30.64 8.49
CA THR A 21 11.61 31.95 8.40
C THR A 21 11.04 32.43 9.73
N GLY A 22 10.61 31.51 10.61
CA GLY A 22 10.04 31.83 11.93
C GLY A 22 8.64 32.45 11.87
N ASN A 23 7.95 32.36 10.74
CA ASN A 23 6.62 32.94 10.53
C ASN A 23 5.46 32.02 10.95
N GLY A 24 5.75 30.83 11.49
CA GLY A 24 4.73 29.85 11.88
C GLY A 24 4.32 28.87 10.78
N ASP A 25 4.74 29.07 9.52
CA ASP A 25 4.42 28.15 8.43
C ASP A 25 5.37 26.94 8.43
N ARG A 26 4.83 25.79 8.83
CA ARG A 26 5.58 24.52 8.85
C ARG A 26 5.91 24.02 7.44
N ARG A 27 5.10 24.32 6.42
CA ARG A 27 5.34 23.86 5.04
C ARG A 27 6.56 24.58 4.43
N GLU A 28 6.76 25.87 4.73
CA GLU A 28 7.99 26.59 4.33
C GLU A 28 9.24 25.96 4.96
N ILE A 29 9.18 25.61 6.25
CA ILE A 29 10.30 24.95 6.93
C ILE A 29 10.60 23.60 6.27
N LEU A 30 9.56 22.84 5.91
CA LEU A 30 9.70 21.56 5.21
C LEU A 30 10.26 21.74 3.79
N ALA A 31 9.94 22.83 3.09
CA ALA A 31 10.51 23.15 1.78
C ALA A 31 12.01 23.42 1.85
N GLN A 32 12.50 24.05 2.92
CA GLN A 32 13.93 24.24 3.16
C GLN A 32 14.66 22.93 3.50
N LEU A 33 13.99 21.99 4.17
CA LEU A 33 14.59 20.71 4.59
C LEU A 33 14.57 19.64 3.49
N TYR A 34 13.44 19.50 2.79
CA TYR A 34 13.18 18.41 1.84
C TYR A 34 13.09 18.87 0.38
N GLY A 35 13.17 20.18 0.14
CA GLY A 35 12.98 20.78 -1.18
C GLY A 35 11.52 21.15 -1.45
N PHE A 36 11.35 22.15 -2.31
CA PHE A 36 10.05 22.75 -2.63
C PHE A 36 9.03 21.74 -3.17
N GLU A 37 9.43 20.88 -4.11
CA GLU A 37 8.51 19.91 -4.75
C GLU A 37 7.94 18.91 -3.75
N ILE A 38 8.77 18.40 -2.84
CA ILE A 38 8.32 17.47 -1.81
C ILE A 38 7.36 18.16 -0.86
N ALA A 39 7.75 19.33 -0.33
CA ALA A 39 6.95 20.06 0.64
C ALA A 39 5.58 20.50 0.10
N ARG A 40 5.51 20.88 -1.18
CA ARG A 40 4.25 21.20 -1.87
C ARG A 40 3.32 19.99 -1.95
N GLY A 41 3.88 18.80 -2.16
CA GLY A 41 3.11 17.55 -2.28
C GLY A 41 2.72 16.91 -0.94
N LEU A 42 3.22 17.40 0.20
CA LEU A 42 2.89 16.83 1.51
C LEU A 42 1.41 17.04 1.87
N LEU A 43 0.80 15.95 2.33
CA LEU A 43 -0.59 15.90 2.74
C LEU A 43 -0.72 16.39 4.17
N GLU A 44 -1.66 17.29 4.41
CA GLU A 44 -1.93 17.81 5.74
C GLU A 44 -2.77 16.82 6.53
N VAL A 45 -2.37 16.58 7.79
CA VAL A 45 -3.07 15.76 8.76
C VAL A 45 -3.63 16.68 9.82
N THR A 46 -4.95 16.60 10.03
CA THR A 46 -5.63 17.24 11.17
C THR A 46 -6.67 16.27 11.69
N PHE A 47 -6.54 15.90 12.97
CA PHE A 47 -7.41 14.96 13.64
C PHE A 47 -7.51 15.35 15.11
N GLU A 48 -8.71 15.33 15.66
CA GLU A 48 -9.01 15.72 17.03
C GLU A 48 -10.09 14.78 17.57
N ASP A 49 -9.87 14.25 18.76
CA ASP A 49 -10.73 13.27 19.41
C ASP A 49 -10.54 13.39 20.93
N GLU A 50 -11.60 13.82 21.63
CA GLU A 50 -11.74 14.17 23.05
C GLU A 50 -10.50 14.79 23.74
N ASN A 51 -9.45 14.00 24.00
CA ASN A 51 -8.27 14.41 24.76
C ASN A 51 -6.95 14.41 23.97
N ILE A 52 -6.98 14.04 22.68
CA ILE A 52 -5.78 13.95 21.84
C ILE A 52 -6.01 14.67 20.50
N LYS A 53 -5.04 15.52 20.15
CA LYS A 53 -5.03 16.25 18.88
C LYS A 53 -3.78 15.92 18.09
N ILE A 54 -3.97 15.50 16.84
CA ILE A 54 -2.89 15.12 15.92
C ILE A 54 -2.92 16.08 14.73
N THR A 55 -1.82 16.81 14.54
CA THR A 55 -1.65 17.75 13.43
C THR A 55 -0.32 17.52 12.72
N GLY A 56 -0.20 17.91 11.45
CA GLY A 56 1.09 17.90 10.76
C GLY A 56 1.02 17.50 9.31
N PHE A 57 2.08 16.86 8.81
CA PHE A 57 2.25 16.53 7.40
C PHE A 57 2.76 15.12 7.20
N ILE A 58 2.29 14.48 6.12
CA ILE A 58 2.71 13.15 5.71
C ILE A 58 2.97 13.14 4.20
N SER A 59 3.86 12.27 3.71
CA SER A 59 4.13 12.20 2.27
C SER A 59 3.00 11.51 1.49
N PRO A 60 2.72 11.91 0.24
CA PRO A 60 1.88 11.13 -0.63
C PRO A 60 2.57 9.78 -0.93
N ILE A 61 1.79 8.79 -1.37
CA ILE A 61 2.26 7.43 -1.64
C ILE A 61 3.33 7.37 -2.74
N SER A 62 3.39 8.39 -3.60
CA SER A 62 4.41 8.57 -4.65
C SER A 62 5.76 9.05 -4.12
N VAL A 63 5.85 9.51 -2.87
CA VAL A 63 7.07 10.03 -2.25
C VAL A 63 7.43 9.16 -1.04
N THR A 64 8.53 8.43 -1.17
CA THR A 64 8.99 7.47 -0.15
C THR A 64 10.49 7.59 0.11
N ARG A 65 10.96 6.93 1.17
CA ARG A 65 12.36 6.81 1.57
C ARG A 65 12.76 5.37 1.77
N SER A 66 14.04 5.07 1.60
CA SER A 66 14.61 3.74 1.86
C SER A 66 14.81 3.44 3.35
N ASN A 67 14.62 4.42 4.22
CA ASN A 67 14.78 4.27 5.66
C ASN A 67 13.78 5.15 6.42
N ARG A 68 13.67 4.88 7.71
CA ARG A 68 12.73 5.50 8.66
C ARG A 68 13.23 6.80 9.32
N LYS A 69 14.35 7.38 8.86
CA LYS A 69 14.93 8.59 9.50
C LYS A 69 14.05 9.83 9.37
N GLU A 70 13.23 9.89 8.32
CA GLU A 70 12.31 11.00 8.06
C GLU A 70 10.90 10.79 8.65
N ILE A 71 10.74 9.76 9.49
CA ILE A 71 9.54 9.59 10.32
C ILE A 71 9.76 10.34 11.63
N THR A 72 9.10 11.49 11.76
CA THR A 72 9.27 12.37 12.92
C THR A 72 7.95 12.55 13.65
N PHE A 73 7.99 12.36 14.97
CA PHE A 73 6.88 12.63 15.88
C PHE A 73 7.29 13.67 16.93
N PHE A 74 6.33 14.53 17.27
CA PHE A 74 6.41 15.45 18.38
C PHE A 74 5.26 15.17 19.34
N VAL A 75 5.54 15.09 20.64
CA VAL A 75 4.52 15.00 21.69
C VAL A 75 4.65 16.22 22.57
N ASN A 76 3.59 17.03 22.67
CA ASN A 76 3.58 18.29 23.43
C ASN A 76 4.82 19.18 23.12
N GLY A 77 5.22 19.25 21.85
CA GLY A 77 6.36 20.04 21.39
C GLY A 77 7.75 19.39 21.57
N ARG A 78 7.84 18.17 22.11
CA ARG A 78 9.11 17.43 22.26
C ARG A 78 9.27 16.38 21.18
N TRP A 79 10.45 16.33 20.57
CA TRP A 79 10.79 15.28 19.62
C TRP A 79 10.89 13.93 20.32
N ILE A 80 10.29 12.90 19.73
CA ILE A 80 10.31 11.54 20.25
C ILE A 80 10.65 10.51 19.16
N GLN A 81 11.20 9.39 19.59
CA GLN A 81 11.35 8.18 18.79
C GLN A 81 10.57 7.07 19.45
N ASP A 82 9.39 6.77 18.90
CA ASP A 82 8.54 5.69 19.40
C ASP A 82 8.28 4.67 18.28
N ILE A 83 8.60 3.40 18.58
CA ILE A 83 8.45 2.29 17.63
C ILE A 83 6.97 2.01 17.36
N GLY A 84 6.11 2.16 18.37
CA GLY A 84 4.67 1.95 18.24
C GLY A 84 4.03 2.96 17.29
N LEU A 85 4.31 4.25 17.44
CA LEU A 85 3.80 5.31 16.57
C LEU A 85 4.35 5.21 15.15
N ALA A 86 5.65 4.94 15.00
CA ALA A 86 6.25 4.70 13.69
C ALA A 86 5.60 3.50 12.99
N THR A 87 5.32 2.44 13.74
CA THR A 87 4.57 1.27 13.23
C THR A 87 3.16 1.67 12.86
N ALA A 88 2.43 2.43 13.69
CA ALA A 88 1.07 2.90 13.42
C ALA A 88 0.97 3.70 12.12
N LEU A 89 1.91 4.63 11.92
CA LEU A 89 2.04 5.41 10.68
C LEU A 89 2.28 4.49 9.48
N VAL A 90 3.30 3.63 9.52
CA VAL A 90 3.60 2.72 8.40
C VAL A 90 2.40 1.82 8.11
N ARG A 91 1.67 1.36 9.14
CA ARG A 91 0.43 0.58 8.98
C ARG A 91 -0.71 1.34 8.32
N ALA A 92 -0.81 2.65 8.54
CA ALA A 92 -1.78 3.45 7.82
C ALA A 92 -1.50 3.51 6.30
N TYR A 93 -0.24 3.37 5.92
CA TYR A 93 0.24 3.35 4.54
C TYR A 93 0.34 1.96 3.90
N GLN A 94 0.12 0.88 4.65
CA GLN A 94 0.55 -0.48 4.27
C GLN A 94 0.02 -0.98 2.93
N THR A 95 -1.18 -0.58 2.50
CA THR A 95 -1.74 -0.96 1.19
C THR A 95 -1.15 -0.16 0.03
N TYR A 96 -0.33 0.85 0.30
CA TYR A 96 0.13 1.84 -0.65
C TYR A 96 1.65 1.96 -0.79
N LEU A 97 2.43 1.42 0.15
CA LEU A 97 3.89 1.48 0.12
C LEU A 97 4.49 0.12 -0.26
N MET A 98 5.53 0.16 -1.11
CA MET A 98 6.35 -1.01 -1.39
C MET A 98 7.13 -1.43 -0.14
N VAL A 99 7.45 -2.73 -0.05
CA VAL A 99 8.29 -3.27 1.03
C VAL A 99 9.63 -2.51 1.11
N GLY A 100 10.07 -2.22 2.35
CA GLY A 100 11.30 -1.47 2.61
C GLY A 100 11.22 0.02 2.27
N ARG A 101 10.04 0.54 1.91
CA ARG A 101 9.80 1.97 1.70
C ARG A 101 9.04 2.58 2.87
N TYR A 102 9.45 3.78 3.27
CA TYR A 102 8.89 4.51 4.40
C TYR A 102 8.37 5.88 3.95
N PRO A 103 7.27 6.38 4.52
CA PRO A 103 6.81 7.73 4.24
C PRO A 103 7.68 8.76 4.94
N ILE A 104 7.59 10.01 4.50
CA ILE A 104 8.05 11.16 5.27
C ILE A 104 6.91 11.55 6.20
N SER A 105 7.18 11.78 7.48
CA SER A 105 6.16 12.30 8.39
C SER A 105 6.70 13.33 9.35
N LEU A 106 5.85 14.31 9.61
CA LEU A 106 5.98 15.28 10.67
C LEU A 106 4.64 15.33 11.39
N LEU A 107 4.47 14.56 12.46
CA LEU A 107 3.21 14.53 13.22
C LEU A 107 3.42 15.11 14.63
N ASN A 108 2.61 16.08 14.99
CA ASN A 108 2.53 16.69 16.31
C ASN A 108 1.29 16.14 17.03
N ILE A 109 1.52 15.57 18.20
CA ILE A 109 0.52 14.95 19.05
C ILE A 109 0.44 15.78 20.32
N GLU A 110 -0.70 16.41 20.54
CA GLU A 110 -1.03 17.16 21.74
C GLU A 110 -1.97 16.31 22.58
N LEU A 111 -1.62 16.14 23.85
CA LEU A 111 -2.35 15.29 24.79
C LEU A 111 -2.09 15.74 26.24
N GLU A 112 -2.98 15.39 27.17
CA GLU A 112 -2.84 15.80 28.57
C GLU A 112 -1.53 15.28 29.20
N PRO A 113 -0.79 16.11 29.98
CA PRO A 113 0.51 15.72 30.54
C PRO A 113 0.51 14.44 31.38
N GLU A 114 -0.65 14.06 31.94
CA GLU A 114 -0.81 12.84 32.77
C GLU A 114 -0.86 11.54 31.95
N GLU A 115 -1.13 11.64 30.64
CA GLU A 115 -1.23 10.48 29.74
C GLU A 115 0.11 10.08 29.12
N VAL A 116 1.18 10.86 29.37
CA VAL A 116 2.55 10.60 28.90
C VAL A 116 3.59 10.78 30.00
N ASP A 117 4.32 9.70 30.28
CA ASP A 117 5.53 9.75 31.09
C ASP A 117 6.76 9.90 30.21
N VAL A 118 7.47 11.00 30.38
CA VAL A 118 8.63 11.39 29.58
C VAL A 118 9.97 10.95 30.23
N ASN A 119 9.92 10.33 31.40
CA ASN A 119 11.10 10.07 32.24
C ASN A 119 11.58 8.60 32.18
N VAL A 120 11.64 7.99 30.99
CA VAL A 120 11.82 6.52 30.87
C VAL A 120 13.25 6.09 30.47
N HIS A 121 14.06 6.96 29.86
CA HIS A 121 15.45 6.62 29.48
C HIS A 121 16.40 7.85 29.48
N PRO A 122 17.71 7.69 29.79
CA PRO A 122 18.69 8.79 29.82
C PRO A 122 18.83 9.59 28.52
N ALA A 123 18.47 9.02 27.36
CA ALA A 123 18.53 9.69 26.05
C ALA A 123 17.37 10.66 25.77
N LYS A 124 16.36 10.75 26.64
CA LYS A 124 15.25 11.72 26.57
C LYS A 124 14.39 11.69 25.27
N ALA A 125 14.59 10.72 24.37
CA ALA A 125 13.84 10.58 23.12
C ALA A 125 12.67 9.58 23.20
N GLU A 126 12.63 8.73 24.23
CA GLU A 126 11.60 7.72 24.42
C GLU A 126 10.59 8.18 25.48
N VAL A 127 9.30 7.98 25.21
CA VAL A 127 8.17 8.32 26.08
C VAL A 127 7.31 7.08 26.31
N ARG A 128 6.70 6.96 27.49
CA ARG A 128 5.76 5.88 27.79
C ARG A 128 4.36 6.47 27.89
N PHE A 129 3.50 6.02 27.00
CA PHE A 129 2.08 6.36 27.00
C PHE A 129 1.33 5.48 28.00
N LYS A 130 0.36 6.06 28.71
CA LYS A 130 -0.54 5.32 29.59
C LYS A 130 -1.49 4.43 28.78
N GLN A 131 -1.91 4.89 27.59
CA GLN A 131 -2.78 4.16 26.66
C GLN A 131 -2.15 4.05 25.25
N PRO A 132 -1.13 3.20 25.06
CA PRO A 132 -0.42 3.09 23.78
C PRO A 132 -1.30 2.58 22.63
N ASP A 133 -2.25 1.66 22.92
CA ASP A 133 -3.14 1.09 21.90
C ASP A 133 -4.12 2.12 21.34
N VAL A 134 -4.64 3.00 22.21
CA VAL A 134 -5.52 4.10 21.82
C VAL A 134 -4.74 5.03 20.88
N LEU A 135 -3.56 5.48 21.30
CA LEU A 135 -2.74 6.39 20.50
C LEU A 135 -2.32 5.77 19.16
N PHE A 136 -1.97 4.48 19.15
CA PHE A 136 -1.69 3.72 17.93
C PHE A 136 -2.88 3.79 16.94
N SER A 137 -4.07 3.46 17.42
CA SER A 137 -5.29 3.47 16.59
C SER A 137 -5.61 4.88 16.08
N MET A 138 -5.35 5.91 16.88
CA MET A 138 -5.60 7.31 16.52
C MET A 138 -4.65 7.80 15.43
N VAL A 139 -3.34 7.55 15.57
CA VAL A 139 -2.37 7.86 14.52
C VAL A 139 -2.75 7.16 13.22
N GLN A 140 -3.13 5.88 13.30
CA GLN A 140 -3.53 5.13 12.11
C GLN A 140 -4.79 5.73 11.45
N ARG A 141 -5.82 6.07 12.24
CA ARG A 141 -7.06 6.71 11.74
C ARG A 141 -6.78 8.07 11.12
N ALA A 142 -6.01 8.92 11.79
CA ALA A 142 -5.66 10.26 11.33
C ALA A 142 -4.94 10.23 9.98
N VAL A 143 -3.93 9.35 9.86
CA VAL A 143 -3.13 9.19 8.64
C VAL A 143 -3.98 8.58 7.51
N LYS A 144 -4.79 7.56 7.78
CA LYS A 144 -5.72 6.99 6.78
C LYS A 144 -6.71 8.03 6.26
N ARG A 145 -7.29 8.84 7.15
CA ARG A 145 -8.23 9.91 6.77
C ARG A 145 -7.55 10.94 5.88
N ALA A 146 -6.33 11.35 6.20
CA ALA A 146 -5.56 12.26 5.35
C ALA A 146 -5.24 11.63 4.00
N LEU A 147 -4.78 10.38 3.96
CA LEU A 147 -4.53 9.66 2.71
C LEU A 147 -5.79 9.57 1.84
N LEU A 148 -6.95 9.21 2.41
CA LEU A 148 -8.22 9.11 1.68
C LEU A 148 -8.71 10.47 1.17
N ALA A 149 -8.62 11.52 2.00
CA ALA A 149 -9.03 12.87 1.62
C ALA A 149 -8.23 13.43 0.44
N TYR A 150 -6.99 12.96 0.27
CA TYR A 150 -6.07 13.41 -0.77
C TYR A 150 -5.71 12.31 -1.78
N SER A 151 -6.48 11.21 -1.88
CA SER A 151 -6.23 10.12 -2.83
C SER A 151 -7.12 10.22 -4.07
N PRO A 152 -6.62 10.82 -5.18
CA PRO A 152 -6.79 10.22 -6.49
C PRO A 152 -5.81 9.04 -6.65
N VAL A 153 -6.13 8.13 -7.57
CA VAL A 153 -5.35 6.97 -8.03
C VAL A 153 -3.82 7.25 -8.04
N PRO A 154 -2.96 6.31 -7.60
CA PRO A 154 -1.51 6.50 -7.56
C PRO A 154 -0.94 6.88 -8.94
N GLN A 155 -0.37 8.08 -9.07
CA GLN A 155 0.45 8.45 -10.23
C GLN A 155 1.93 8.12 -9.92
N MET A 156 2.54 7.23 -10.70
CA MET A 156 3.98 6.96 -10.62
C MET A 156 4.80 8.16 -11.09
N ASN A 157 5.82 8.53 -10.32
CA ASN A 157 6.76 9.59 -10.64
C ASN A 157 7.98 8.99 -11.41
N PRO A 158 8.30 9.42 -12.65
CA PRO A 158 9.26 8.71 -13.52
C PRO A 158 10.75 8.90 -13.16
N ALA A 159 11.09 9.55 -12.05
CA ALA A 159 12.46 10.03 -11.82
C ALA A 159 13.50 8.96 -11.40
N GLN A 160 13.18 7.66 -11.41
CA GLN A 160 14.13 6.61 -10.99
C GLN A 160 14.70 5.74 -12.11
N TRP A 161 14.35 5.99 -13.37
CA TRP A 161 14.99 5.35 -14.53
C TRP A 161 15.94 6.32 -15.25
N GLN A 162 16.93 6.84 -14.53
CA GLN A 162 18.19 7.25 -15.16
C GLN A 162 19.14 6.06 -15.11
N THR A 163 19.01 5.18 -16.09
CA THR A 163 20.10 4.27 -16.46
C THR A 163 21.28 5.12 -16.93
N ASN A 164 22.40 5.03 -16.21
CA ASN A 164 23.71 5.43 -16.73
C ASN A 164 23.99 4.61 -18.00
N ILE A 165 23.63 5.14 -19.15
CA ILE A 165 24.10 4.66 -20.45
C ILE A 165 25.30 5.53 -20.79
N SER A 166 26.48 4.97 -20.56
CA SER A 166 27.74 5.51 -21.05
C SER A 166 27.65 5.72 -22.55
N ASN A 167 27.87 6.96 -22.97
CA ASN A 167 27.73 7.42 -24.34
C ASN A 167 28.91 6.90 -25.19
N HIS A 168 28.70 5.85 -25.99
CA HIS A 168 29.52 5.58 -27.17
C HIS A 168 28.63 5.67 -28.41
N GLN A 169 28.74 6.80 -29.12
CA GLN A 169 28.21 6.98 -30.46
C GLN A 169 28.90 6.03 -31.44
N PRO A 170 28.16 5.61 -32.48
CA PRO A 170 28.40 6.22 -33.78
C PRO A 170 27.10 6.66 -34.49
N GLU A 171 27.16 7.87 -35.05
CA GLU A 171 26.30 8.35 -36.15
C GLU A 171 26.55 7.54 -37.45
N PRO A 172 25.63 7.48 -38.46
CA PRO A 172 25.08 8.69 -39.11
C PRO A 172 23.73 8.61 -39.89
N ALA A 173 23.36 9.79 -40.43
CA ALA A 173 22.80 10.05 -41.77
C ALA A 173 21.27 10.05 -42.00
N TRP A 174 20.59 11.14 -41.59
CA TRP A 174 19.44 11.69 -42.34
C TRP A 174 19.09 13.16 -42.04
N MET A 175 19.95 13.93 -41.35
CA MET A 175 19.58 15.28 -40.88
C MET A 175 20.36 16.44 -41.54
N ASN A 176 20.66 16.32 -42.84
CA ASN A 176 21.19 17.43 -43.67
C ASN A 176 20.28 17.74 -44.87
N ALA A 177 18.97 17.88 -44.65
CA ALA A 177 18.04 18.21 -45.73
C ALA A 177 16.86 19.13 -45.34
N ARG A 178 17.02 20.02 -44.34
CA ARG A 178 15.94 20.99 -44.03
C ARG A 178 16.38 22.39 -43.60
N LEU A 179 17.62 22.77 -43.95
CA LEU A 179 18.15 24.14 -43.77
C LEU A 179 17.99 25.05 -45.01
N ASN A 180 17.11 24.71 -45.97
CA ASN A 180 16.89 25.52 -47.18
C ASN A 180 15.40 25.88 -47.41
N TRP A 181 14.63 26.15 -46.36
CA TRP A 181 13.32 26.79 -46.51
C TRP A 181 12.99 27.69 -45.30
N GLU A 182 13.95 28.51 -44.89
CA GLU A 182 13.62 29.82 -44.32
C GLU A 182 13.18 30.74 -45.47
N ALA A 183 12.40 31.77 -45.15
CA ALA A 183 12.04 32.88 -46.03
C ALA A 183 10.95 32.59 -47.07
N GLU A 184 9.70 32.52 -46.61
CA GLU A 184 8.63 33.30 -47.25
C GLU A 184 7.40 33.41 -46.34
N ARG A 185 6.96 34.66 -46.12
CA ARG A 185 5.67 35.11 -45.56
C ARG A 185 5.59 35.34 -44.04
N GLN A 186 6.26 36.42 -43.62
CA GLN A 186 5.60 37.43 -42.78
C GLN A 186 4.36 37.97 -43.53
N THR A 187 3.20 38.10 -42.87
CA THR A 187 2.37 39.33 -42.81
C THR A 187 1.01 39.09 -42.12
N SER A 188 0.64 40.08 -41.30
CA SER A 188 -0.73 40.49 -40.89
C SER A 188 -1.38 39.73 -39.72
N ASN A 189 -1.45 40.27 -38.50
CA ASN A 189 -2.18 41.45 -37.94
C ASN A 189 -3.50 41.07 -37.23
N ASN A 190 -3.50 41.36 -35.91
CA ASN A 190 -4.52 42.12 -35.16
C ASN A 190 -5.82 41.50 -34.58
N LEU A 191 -6.03 41.86 -33.29
CA LEU A 191 -7.29 42.15 -32.55
C LEU A 191 -8.22 40.95 -32.17
N THR A 192 -8.90 40.81 -31.02
CA THR A 192 -9.22 41.67 -29.85
C THR A 192 -9.73 40.81 -28.68
N SER A 193 -9.75 41.41 -27.48
CA SER A 193 -10.41 41.06 -26.20
C SER A 193 -11.79 40.38 -26.24
N LEU A 194 -12.10 39.58 -25.21
CA LEU A 194 -13.16 39.85 -24.20
C LEU A 194 -13.24 38.73 -23.14
N ASN A 195 -13.05 39.13 -21.88
CA ASN A 195 -13.61 38.45 -20.69
C ASN A 195 -15.07 38.94 -20.55
N PRO A 196 -15.98 38.14 -19.97
CA PRO A 196 -16.30 38.39 -18.56
C PRO A 196 -16.59 37.14 -17.70
N GLN A 197 -16.38 37.35 -16.40
CA GLN A 197 -16.90 36.61 -15.23
C GLN A 197 -18.42 36.36 -15.42
N THR A 198 -19.09 35.34 -14.89
CA THR A 198 -19.25 34.84 -13.50
C THR A 198 -20.21 33.63 -13.67
N GLU A 199 -20.16 32.55 -12.90
CA GLU A 199 -21.06 32.36 -11.75
C GLU A 199 -20.68 31.06 -11.03
N ILE A 200 -20.63 31.18 -9.71
CA ILE A 200 -20.35 30.14 -8.73
C ILE A 200 -21.72 29.60 -8.31
N ASN A 201 -22.00 28.33 -8.59
CA ASN A 201 -23.12 27.64 -7.96
C ASN A 201 -22.60 26.61 -6.97
N ASN A 202 -22.80 26.96 -5.70
CA ASN A 202 -22.74 26.07 -4.55
C ASN A 202 -23.79 24.97 -4.70
N THR A 203 -23.35 23.71 -4.65
CA THR A 203 -24.20 22.59 -4.23
C THR A 203 -23.49 21.91 -3.07
N GLU A 204 -24.16 21.95 -1.92
CA GLU A 204 -23.78 21.29 -0.67
C GLU A 204 -23.60 19.77 -0.87
N PRO A 205 -22.70 19.14 -0.11
CA PRO A 205 -22.41 17.71 -0.24
C PRO A 205 -23.55 16.89 0.37
N SER A 206 -24.31 16.19 -0.47
CA SER A 206 -25.21 15.12 -0.06
C SER A 206 -24.40 13.95 0.51
N THR A 207 -24.59 13.70 1.81
CA THR A 207 -24.26 12.45 2.49
C THR A 207 -25.03 11.30 1.86
N ASP A 208 -24.37 10.44 1.09
CA ASP A 208 -24.85 9.10 0.78
C ASP A 208 -23.69 8.15 0.46
N GLY A 209 -23.68 7.00 1.17
CA GLY A 209 -23.01 5.77 0.76
C GLY A 209 -21.49 5.69 0.95
N ILE A 210 -21.05 4.83 1.86
CA ILE A 210 -19.75 4.17 1.74
C ILE A 210 -19.80 3.36 0.44
N GLU A 211 -19.29 3.91 -0.67
CA GLU A 211 -19.15 3.15 -1.91
C GLU A 211 -18.25 1.94 -1.63
N GLN A 212 -18.84 0.75 -1.75
CA GLN A 212 -18.13 -0.51 -1.69
C GLN A 212 -16.95 -0.47 -2.67
N ALA A 213 -15.79 -0.95 -2.24
CA ALA A 213 -14.52 -0.93 -2.98
C ALA A 213 -14.51 -1.90 -4.18
N HIS A 214 -15.50 -1.78 -5.07
CA HIS A 214 -15.63 -2.58 -6.29
C HIS A 214 -14.62 -2.13 -7.34
N ILE A 215 -14.05 -3.09 -8.06
CA ILE A 215 -13.25 -2.83 -9.26
C ILE A 215 -14.23 -2.78 -10.43
N PRO A 216 -14.03 -1.89 -11.43
CA PRO A 216 -14.84 -1.93 -12.64
C PRO A 216 -14.67 -3.26 -13.38
N LEU A 217 -15.61 -3.59 -14.27
CA LEU A 217 -15.47 -4.74 -15.16
C LEU A 217 -14.20 -4.61 -16.00
N LEU A 218 -13.33 -5.61 -15.91
CA LEU A 218 -12.03 -5.63 -16.56
C LEU A 218 -12.06 -6.56 -17.78
N ARG A 219 -11.58 -6.05 -18.92
CA ARG A 219 -11.35 -6.82 -20.13
C ARG A 219 -9.96 -7.44 -20.08
N LEU A 220 -9.89 -8.77 -20.06
CA LEU A 220 -8.61 -9.47 -20.12
C LEU A 220 -7.86 -9.15 -21.43
N VAL A 221 -6.60 -8.72 -21.31
CA VAL A 221 -5.67 -8.51 -22.43
C VAL A 221 -4.74 -9.70 -22.57
N GLY A 222 -4.23 -10.24 -21.46
CA GLY A 222 -3.40 -11.45 -21.45
C GLY A 222 -2.57 -11.61 -20.17
N GLN A 223 -1.53 -12.43 -20.25
CA GLN A 223 -0.61 -12.72 -19.14
C GLN A 223 0.82 -12.33 -19.52
N ILE A 224 1.56 -11.72 -18.57
CA ILE A 224 2.97 -11.35 -18.72
C ILE A 224 3.83 -12.12 -17.70
N GLY A 225 4.95 -12.67 -18.17
CA GLY A 225 5.96 -13.30 -17.32
C GLY A 225 5.45 -14.49 -16.51
N ALA A 226 4.36 -15.14 -16.98
CA ALA A 226 3.65 -16.21 -16.26
C ALA A 226 3.30 -15.87 -14.81
N THR A 227 3.13 -14.58 -14.49
CA THR A 227 2.99 -14.08 -13.11
C THR A 227 1.92 -13.00 -13.00
N TYR A 228 1.77 -12.16 -14.02
CA TYR A 228 0.85 -11.03 -13.99
C TYR A 228 -0.22 -11.17 -15.06
N LEU A 229 -1.48 -10.87 -14.71
CA LEU A 229 -2.52 -10.62 -15.70
C LEU A 229 -2.55 -9.15 -16.06
N VAL A 230 -2.78 -8.87 -17.33
CA VAL A 230 -3.01 -7.53 -17.85
C VAL A 230 -4.46 -7.45 -18.26
N ALA A 231 -5.14 -6.43 -17.77
CA ALA A 231 -6.53 -6.15 -18.12
C ALA A 231 -6.72 -4.66 -18.41
N GLU A 232 -7.75 -4.36 -19.20
CA GLU A 232 -8.18 -3.02 -19.57
C GLU A 232 -9.49 -2.72 -18.84
N GLY A 233 -9.57 -1.59 -18.17
CA GLY A 233 -10.79 -1.08 -17.56
C GLY A 233 -11.11 0.33 -18.05
N PRO A 234 -12.23 0.93 -17.60
CA PRO A 234 -12.68 2.24 -18.05
C PRO A 234 -11.63 3.35 -17.83
N ASP A 235 -10.85 3.23 -16.75
CA ASP A 235 -9.90 4.27 -16.34
C ASP A 235 -8.46 4.00 -16.82
N GLY A 236 -8.20 2.88 -17.52
CA GLY A 236 -6.86 2.55 -18.05
C GLY A 236 -6.47 1.07 -17.90
N LEU A 237 -5.17 0.83 -17.72
CA LEU A 237 -4.58 -0.51 -17.67
C LEU A 237 -4.45 -1.01 -16.23
N TYR A 238 -4.78 -2.27 -15.99
CA TYR A 238 -4.67 -2.95 -14.71
C TYR A 238 -3.67 -4.09 -14.84
N LEU A 239 -2.67 -4.10 -13.97
CA LEU A 239 -1.69 -5.17 -13.83
C LEU A 239 -1.99 -5.91 -12.53
N ILE A 240 -2.41 -7.16 -12.63
CA ILE A 240 -2.86 -7.99 -11.51
C ILE A 240 -1.81 -9.05 -11.21
N ASP A 241 -1.37 -9.15 -9.97
CA ASP A 241 -0.55 -10.27 -9.48
C ASP A 241 -1.45 -11.51 -9.34
N GLN A 242 -1.21 -12.55 -10.15
CA GLN A 242 -2.06 -13.72 -10.19
C GLN A 242 -2.06 -14.51 -8.86
N HIS A 243 -0.93 -14.51 -8.15
CA HIS A 243 -0.77 -15.24 -6.91
C HIS A 243 -1.53 -14.51 -5.79
N ALA A 244 -1.25 -13.22 -5.62
CA ALA A 244 -1.90 -12.39 -4.61
C ALA A 244 -3.42 -12.29 -4.84
N ALA A 245 -3.86 -12.21 -6.11
CA ALA A 245 -5.28 -12.25 -6.46
C ALA A 245 -5.93 -13.57 -6.08
N HIS A 246 -5.31 -14.71 -6.42
CA HIS A 246 -5.86 -16.02 -6.09
C HIS A 246 -5.94 -16.25 -4.58
N GLU A 247 -4.93 -15.80 -3.82
CA GLU A 247 -4.97 -15.82 -2.35
C GLU A 247 -6.19 -15.08 -1.79
N ARG A 248 -6.45 -13.86 -2.30
CA ARG A 248 -7.60 -13.05 -1.87
C ARG A 248 -8.91 -13.76 -2.15
N ILE A 249 -9.07 -14.28 -3.36
CA ILE A 249 -10.27 -15.02 -3.78
C ILE A 249 -10.52 -16.21 -2.87
N LEU A 250 -9.50 -17.05 -2.65
CA LEU A 250 -9.62 -18.23 -1.81
C LEU A 250 -9.95 -17.85 -0.36
N PHE A 251 -9.25 -16.86 0.19
CA PHE A 251 -9.49 -16.41 1.56
C PHE A 251 -10.90 -15.88 1.74
N GLU A 252 -11.41 -15.02 0.85
CA GLU A 252 -12.78 -14.52 0.97
C GLU A 252 -13.81 -15.62 0.79
N LYS A 253 -13.61 -16.55 -0.16
CA LYS A 253 -14.49 -17.71 -0.30
C LYS A 253 -14.53 -18.53 0.99
N MET A 254 -13.41 -18.68 1.69
CA MET A 254 -13.35 -19.39 2.97
C MET A 254 -13.98 -18.59 4.12
N SER A 255 -13.72 -17.29 4.20
CA SER A 255 -14.16 -16.43 5.32
C SER A 255 -15.65 -16.08 5.30
N HIS A 256 -16.29 -16.02 4.12
CA HIS A 256 -17.71 -15.67 4.02
C HIS A 256 -18.67 -16.84 4.33
N HIS A 257 -18.16 -18.05 4.57
CA HIS A 257 -18.99 -19.19 4.91
C HIS A 257 -19.39 -19.16 6.39
N THR A 258 -20.68 -18.90 6.65
CA THR A 258 -21.26 -19.01 8.00
C THR A 258 -21.46 -20.47 8.42
N GLN A 259 -21.53 -21.39 7.45
CA GLN A 259 -21.67 -22.84 7.61
C GLN A 259 -20.37 -23.57 7.28
N ALA A 260 -20.26 -24.85 7.64
CA ALA A 260 -19.08 -25.66 7.33
C ALA A 260 -18.86 -25.74 5.81
N ILE A 261 -17.62 -25.54 5.37
CA ILE A 261 -17.25 -25.59 3.95
C ILE A 261 -17.33 -27.03 3.46
N THR A 262 -17.88 -27.22 2.26
CA THR A 262 -17.98 -28.55 1.67
C THR A 262 -16.60 -29.15 1.43
N SER A 263 -16.42 -30.39 1.90
CA SER A 263 -15.19 -31.15 1.76
C SER A 263 -15.27 -32.13 0.59
N GLN A 264 -14.11 -32.42 0.02
CA GLN A 264 -13.89 -33.45 -0.99
C GLN A 264 -12.96 -34.51 -0.41
N ALA A 265 -13.43 -35.76 -0.38
CA ALA A 265 -12.61 -36.90 0.04
C ALA A 265 -11.42 -37.10 -0.91
N LEU A 266 -10.25 -37.36 -0.33
CA LEU A 266 -9.07 -37.75 -1.09
C LEU A 266 -9.23 -39.20 -1.59
N LEU A 267 -8.74 -39.48 -2.80
CA LEU A 267 -8.73 -40.85 -3.34
C LEU A 267 -7.93 -41.80 -2.43
N HIS A 268 -6.84 -41.29 -1.87
CA HIS A 268 -6.02 -41.97 -0.88
C HIS A 268 -5.78 -41.00 0.29
N PRO A 269 -6.18 -41.35 1.52
CA PRO A 269 -5.86 -40.54 2.68
C PRO A 269 -4.35 -40.38 2.85
N GLU A 270 -3.91 -39.15 3.10
CA GLU A 270 -2.49 -38.83 3.26
C GLU A 270 -2.13 -38.81 4.75
N VAL A 271 -0.95 -39.37 5.09
CA VAL A 271 -0.46 -39.36 6.48
C VAL A 271 0.73 -38.41 6.59
N VAL A 272 0.71 -37.55 7.60
CA VAL A 272 1.75 -36.54 7.84
C VAL A 272 2.24 -36.65 9.28
N GLN A 273 3.56 -36.76 9.44
CA GLN A 273 4.22 -36.77 10.74
C GLN A 273 4.87 -35.41 11.04
N PHE A 274 4.79 -35.00 12.30
CA PHE A 274 5.29 -33.74 12.82
C PHE A 274 6.24 -33.93 14.00
N SER A 275 6.99 -32.87 14.33
CA SER A 275 7.75 -32.80 15.58
C SER A 275 6.81 -32.70 16.80
N PRO A 276 7.25 -33.07 18.02
CA PRO A 276 6.41 -32.93 19.22
C PRO A 276 5.94 -31.50 19.52
N GLN A 277 6.68 -30.49 19.08
CA GLN A 277 6.30 -29.09 19.23
C GLN A 277 5.22 -28.70 18.20
N SER A 278 5.45 -29.03 16.93
CA SER A 278 4.51 -28.79 15.84
C SER A 278 3.19 -29.55 16.02
N SER A 279 3.24 -30.77 16.58
CA SER A 279 2.06 -31.59 16.83
C SER A 279 1.05 -30.90 17.74
N ARG A 280 1.51 -30.15 18.77
CA ARG A 280 0.60 -29.41 19.66
C ARG A 280 -0.19 -28.33 18.92
N LEU A 281 0.48 -27.60 18.03
CA LEU A 281 -0.17 -26.57 17.20
C LEU A 281 -1.20 -27.18 16.25
N ILE A 282 -0.89 -28.35 15.67
CA ILE A 282 -1.85 -29.07 14.82
C ILE A 282 -3.06 -29.55 15.64
N SER A 283 -2.85 -30.17 16.81
CA SER A 283 -3.96 -30.65 17.64
C SER A 283 -4.91 -29.53 18.06
N GLU A 284 -4.36 -28.36 18.43
CA GLU A 284 -5.14 -27.17 18.79
C GLU A 284 -5.93 -26.60 17.59
N SER A 285 -5.47 -26.86 16.36
CA SER A 285 -6.07 -26.34 15.14
C SER A 285 -7.09 -27.29 14.50
N LEU A 286 -7.23 -28.54 14.97
CA LEU A 286 -8.07 -29.56 14.32
C LEU A 286 -9.55 -29.14 14.21
N GLU A 287 -10.11 -28.56 15.27
CA GLU A 287 -11.51 -28.11 15.26
C GLU A 287 -11.73 -27.00 14.22
N ILE A 288 -10.78 -26.06 14.13
CA ILE A 288 -10.79 -24.99 13.13
C ILE A 288 -10.72 -25.62 11.73
N LEU A 289 -9.74 -26.50 11.48
CA LEU A 289 -9.56 -27.15 10.19
C LEU A 289 -10.82 -27.91 9.74
N ASN A 290 -11.45 -28.65 10.65
CA ASN A 290 -12.68 -29.39 10.38
C ASN A 290 -13.84 -28.47 10.01
N ARG A 291 -13.98 -27.31 10.69
CA ARG A 291 -14.98 -26.29 10.33
C ARG A 291 -14.76 -25.72 8.93
N TYR A 292 -13.51 -25.58 8.52
CA TYR A 292 -13.13 -25.07 7.21
C TYR A 292 -13.07 -26.14 6.11
N GLY A 293 -13.58 -27.34 6.35
CA GLY A 293 -13.76 -28.38 5.31
C GLY A 293 -12.57 -29.32 5.13
N PHE A 294 -11.55 -29.23 5.97
CA PHE A 294 -10.55 -30.30 6.08
C PHE A 294 -11.12 -31.44 6.91
N VAL A 295 -10.70 -32.68 6.66
CA VAL A 295 -10.99 -33.81 7.57
C VAL A 295 -9.66 -34.38 7.99
N VAL A 296 -9.19 -33.96 9.16
CA VAL A 296 -7.90 -34.34 9.73
C VAL A 296 -8.12 -34.98 11.09
N GLU A 297 -7.51 -36.13 11.29
CA GLU A 297 -7.61 -36.90 12.54
C GLU A 297 -6.24 -37.37 13.02
N GLU A 298 -6.12 -37.58 14.32
CA GLU A 298 -4.93 -38.15 14.93
C GLU A 298 -4.78 -39.62 14.53
N PHE A 299 -3.57 -39.99 14.11
CA PHE A 299 -3.24 -41.34 13.64
C PHE A 299 -1.90 -41.80 14.25
N GLY A 300 -1.86 -41.90 15.57
CA GLY A 300 -0.67 -42.27 16.33
C GLY A 300 0.13 -41.07 16.82
N LEU A 301 1.32 -41.32 17.36
CA LEU A 301 2.12 -40.29 18.03
C LEU A 301 2.66 -39.26 17.03
N ASN A 302 2.31 -37.98 17.23
CA ASN A 302 2.67 -36.85 16.37
C ASN A 302 2.35 -37.06 14.88
N THR A 303 1.35 -37.88 14.58
CA THR A 303 1.03 -38.33 13.22
C THR A 303 -0.45 -38.09 12.97
N TYR A 304 -0.78 -37.52 11.82
CA TYR A 304 -2.13 -37.13 11.46
C TYR A 304 -2.49 -37.68 10.09
N ARG A 305 -3.74 -38.13 9.94
CA ARG A 305 -4.31 -38.59 8.68
C ARG A 305 -5.25 -37.53 8.12
N ILE A 306 -5.06 -37.18 6.85
CA ILE A 306 -5.91 -36.27 6.09
C ILE A 306 -6.80 -37.13 5.18
N ALA A 307 -8.10 -37.13 5.42
CA ALA A 307 -9.08 -37.89 4.65
C ALA A 307 -9.79 -37.05 3.58
N ALA A 308 -9.94 -35.74 3.82
CA ALA A 308 -10.60 -34.82 2.90
C ALA A 308 -10.03 -33.40 3.02
N ILE A 309 -10.17 -32.63 1.94
CA ILE A 309 -9.83 -31.20 1.88
C ILE A 309 -11.01 -30.40 1.34
N PRO A 310 -11.08 -29.08 1.57
CA PRO A 310 -12.11 -28.23 0.98
C PRO A 310 -12.16 -28.34 -0.54
N VAL A 311 -13.37 -28.32 -1.13
CA VAL A 311 -13.57 -28.34 -2.60
C VAL A 311 -12.87 -27.17 -3.30
N LEU A 312 -12.63 -26.06 -2.59
CA LEU A 312 -11.86 -24.92 -3.10
C LEU A 312 -10.40 -25.27 -3.42
N PHE A 313 -9.89 -26.40 -2.91
CA PHE A 313 -8.50 -26.82 -3.02
C PHE A 313 -8.32 -28.14 -3.77
N SER A 314 -9.30 -28.58 -4.58
CA SER A 314 -9.32 -29.91 -5.24
C SER A 314 -8.03 -30.32 -5.97
N ASN A 315 -7.25 -29.37 -6.49
CA ASN A 315 -6.02 -29.64 -7.24
C ASN A 315 -4.74 -29.41 -6.40
N GLY A 316 -4.86 -29.09 -5.12
CA GLY A 316 -3.74 -28.75 -4.27
C GLY A 316 -3.20 -29.93 -3.45
N ASN A 317 -2.04 -29.73 -2.83
CA ASN A 317 -1.37 -30.75 -2.03
C ASN A 317 -1.83 -30.68 -0.57
N ALA A 318 -2.52 -31.73 -0.12
CA ALA A 318 -3.11 -31.76 1.22
C ALA A 318 -2.04 -31.79 2.34
N GLN A 319 -0.96 -32.54 2.17
CA GLN A 319 0.17 -32.48 3.12
C GLN A 319 0.75 -31.07 3.26
N ALA A 320 0.92 -30.36 2.14
CA ALA A 320 1.49 -29.02 2.14
C ALA A 320 0.58 -28.02 2.86
N ALA A 321 -0.74 -28.14 2.69
CA ALA A 321 -1.73 -27.34 3.41
C ALA A 321 -1.64 -27.54 4.93
N LEU A 322 -1.43 -28.78 5.39
CA LEU A 322 -1.29 -29.04 6.83
C LEU A 322 0.08 -28.59 7.36
N ARG A 323 1.16 -28.78 6.58
CA ARG A 323 2.51 -28.39 6.99
C ARG A 323 2.68 -26.88 7.15
N CYS A 324 2.01 -26.07 6.31
CA CYS A 324 2.16 -24.61 6.41
C CYS A 324 1.57 -23.99 7.69
N ILE A 325 0.74 -24.74 8.44
CA ILE A 325 0.20 -24.29 9.72
C ILE A 325 1.31 -24.06 10.74
N VAL A 326 2.35 -24.89 10.71
CA VAL A 326 3.45 -24.87 11.68
C VAL A 326 4.71 -24.17 11.15
N GLU A 327 4.64 -23.58 9.96
CA GLU A 327 5.72 -22.76 9.40
C GLU A 327 5.73 -21.35 10.03
N ASP A 328 6.91 -20.74 10.09
CA ASP A 328 7.05 -19.33 10.50
C ASP A 328 6.55 -18.38 9.41
N PHE A 329 6.17 -17.16 9.80
CA PHE A 329 5.79 -16.11 8.84
C PHE A 329 7.03 -15.60 8.08
N GLU A 330 6.86 -15.20 6.82
CA GLU A 330 7.92 -14.52 6.06
C GLU A 330 8.16 -13.09 6.58
N GLU A 331 9.37 -12.55 6.43
CA GLU A 331 9.75 -11.21 6.92
C GLU A 331 8.86 -10.08 6.35
N ASP A 332 8.32 -10.26 5.14
CA ASP A 332 7.47 -9.29 4.44
C ASP A 332 5.97 -9.49 4.71
N GLU A 333 5.60 -10.45 5.56
CA GLU A 333 4.21 -10.68 5.94
C GLU A 333 3.84 -9.88 7.17
N THR A 334 2.75 -9.13 7.07
CA THR A 334 2.06 -8.58 8.23
C THR A 334 0.79 -9.39 8.43
N PRO A 335 0.78 -10.40 9.33
CA PRO A 335 -0.38 -11.24 9.51
C PRO A 335 -1.61 -10.40 9.81
N LEU A 336 -2.76 -10.79 9.27
CA LEU A 336 -4.05 -10.17 9.59
C LEU A 336 -4.19 -10.02 11.12
N GLN A 337 -4.59 -8.83 11.60
CA GLN A 337 -5.08 -8.68 12.97
C GLN A 337 -6.46 -9.35 13.03
N GLY A 338 -6.45 -10.67 13.19
CA GLY A 338 -7.61 -11.53 13.11
C GLY A 338 -7.58 -12.64 14.15
N MET A 339 -8.72 -13.29 14.34
CA MET A 339 -8.82 -14.50 15.18
C MET A 339 -7.87 -15.58 14.64
N LEU A 340 -7.43 -16.50 15.51
CA LEU A 340 -6.51 -17.59 15.15
C LEU A 340 -6.91 -18.30 13.85
N ALA A 341 -8.21 -18.51 13.65
CA ALA A 341 -8.78 -19.09 12.44
C ALA A 341 -8.42 -18.33 11.15
N GLU A 342 -8.55 -17.00 11.11
CA GLU A 342 -8.27 -16.22 9.91
C GLU A 342 -6.79 -16.29 9.52
N LYS A 343 -5.88 -16.28 10.51
CA LYS A 343 -4.44 -16.43 10.27
C LYS A 343 -4.11 -17.80 9.70
N LEU A 344 -4.72 -18.86 10.22
CA LEU A 344 -4.54 -20.23 9.71
C LEU A 344 -5.04 -20.35 8.27
N ILE A 345 -6.23 -19.83 7.99
CA ILE A 345 -6.82 -19.89 6.65
C ILE A 345 -6.03 -19.06 5.64
N ALA A 346 -5.53 -17.88 6.02
CA ALA A 346 -4.67 -17.09 5.15
C ALA A 346 -3.40 -17.86 4.74
N ARG A 347 -2.73 -18.53 5.68
CA ARG A 347 -1.54 -19.38 5.42
C ARG A 347 -1.85 -20.52 4.44
N ILE A 348 -2.96 -21.22 4.68
CA ILE A 348 -3.40 -22.31 3.81
C ILE A 348 -3.70 -21.77 2.40
N CYS A 349 -4.42 -20.65 2.28
CA CYS A 349 -4.73 -20.04 0.99
C CYS A 349 -3.46 -19.66 0.22
N LYS A 350 -2.45 -19.08 0.87
CA LYS A 350 -1.14 -18.80 0.25
C LYS A 350 -0.49 -20.05 -0.31
N ARG A 351 -0.44 -21.12 0.48
CA ARG A 351 0.19 -22.37 0.07
C ARG A 351 -0.54 -23.05 -1.10
N MET A 352 -1.86 -22.88 -1.17
CA MET A 352 -2.75 -23.53 -2.13
C MET A 352 -3.07 -22.67 -3.35
N ALA A 353 -2.73 -21.38 -3.32
CA ALA A 353 -2.92 -20.46 -4.43
C ALA A 353 -2.04 -20.83 -5.65
N VAL A 354 -2.40 -20.27 -6.80
CA VAL A 354 -1.64 -20.39 -8.05
C VAL A 354 -0.28 -19.76 -7.81
N LYS A 355 0.78 -20.43 -8.24
CA LYS A 355 2.16 -19.95 -8.03
C LYS A 355 2.55 -18.91 -9.07
N GLY A 356 3.44 -18.00 -8.70
CA GLY A 356 4.17 -17.18 -9.66
C GLY A 356 5.00 -18.08 -10.59
N GLY A 357 4.99 -17.79 -11.89
CA GLY A 357 5.64 -18.59 -12.93
C GLY A 357 4.74 -19.65 -13.60
N GLN A 358 3.50 -19.82 -13.18
CA GLN A 358 2.54 -20.70 -13.84
C GLN A 358 1.82 -19.99 -14.99
N THR A 359 1.87 -20.56 -16.19
CA THR A 359 1.07 -20.07 -17.33
C THR A 359 -0.38 -20.53 -17.16
N LEU A 360 -1.32 -19.59 -17.17
CA LEU A 360 -2.74 -19.86 -17.04
C LEU A 360 -3.39 -19.91 -18.43
N SER A 361 -4.35 -20.81 -18.63
CA SER A 361 -5.20 -20.82 -19.83
C SER A 361 -6.09 -19.57 -19.86
N ALA A 362 -6.55 -19.16 -21.05
CA ALA A 362 -7.41 -17.98 -21.18
C ALA A 362 -8.70 -18.07 -20.33
N GLN A 363 -9.23 -19.29 -20.14
CA GLN A 363 -10.38 -19.54 -19.28
C GLN A 363 -10.03 -19.34 -17.80
N GLU A 364 -8.88 -19.85 -17.34
CA GLU A 364 -8.41 -19.64 -15.95
C GLU A 364 -8.09 -18.17 -15.68
N GLN A 365 -7.48 -17.46 -16.62
CA GLN A 365 -7.22 -16.03 -16.50
C GLN A 365 -8.52 -15.23 -16.35
N SER A 366 -9.52 -15.53 -17.20
CA SER A 366 -10.83 -14.86 -17.16
C SER A 366 -11.59 -15.19 -15.88
N ALA A 367 -11.54 -16.44 -15.43
CA ALA A 367 -12.16 -16.87 -14.18
C ALA A 367 -11.52 -16.18 -12.97
N LEU A 368 -10.18 -16.11 -12.91
CA LEU A 368 -9.46 -15.42 -11.84
C LEU A 368 -9.86 -13.93 -11.78
N LEU A 369 -9.93 -13.26 -12.94
CA LEU A 369 -10.31 -11.86 -13.03
C LEU A 369 -11.75 -11.64 -12.54
N SER A 370 -12.70 -12.46 -13.03
CA SER A 370 -14.10 -12.37 -12.63
C SER A 370 -14.32 -12.69 -11.15
N ASP A 371 -13.57 -13.62 -10.59
CA ASP A 371 -13.65 -13.95 -9.16
C ASP A 371 -13.03 -12.86 -8.29
N LEU A 372 -11.96 -12.21 -8.76
CA LEU A 372 -11.35 -11.06 -8.07
C LEU A 372 -12.30 -9.87 -8.02
N GLU A 373 -13.00 -9.57 -9.11
CA GLU A 373 -14.00 -8.49 -9.20
C GLU A 373 -15.14 -8.65 -8.18
N LYS A 374 -15.49 -9.90 -7.82
CA LYS A 374 -16.56 -10.21 -6.85
C LYS A 374 -16.10 -10.14 -5.39
N CYS A 375 -14.80 -9.99 -5.14
CA CYS A 375 -14.28 -9.90 -3.79
C CYS A 375 -14.60 -8.54 -3.16
N ASN A 376 -14.88 -8.52 -1.87
CA ASN A 376 -15.15 -7.31 -1.08
C ASN A 376 -13.90 -6.45 -0.88
N SER A 377 -12.72 -7.07 -0.79
CA SER A 377 -11.42 -6.40 -0.65
C SER A 377 -10.46 -6.80 -1.75
N PRO A 378 -10.75 -6.46 -3.01
CA PRO A 378 -10.08 -7.10 -4.14
C PRO A 378 -8.73 -6.47 -4.48
N ARG A 379 -8.33 -5.39 -3.80
CA ARG A 379 -7.09 -4.62 -4.03
C ARG A 379 -5.90 -5.03 -3.13
N THR A 380 -6.12 -5.88 -2.14
CA THR A 380 -5.10 -6.27 -1.16
C THR A 380 -5.25 -7.73 -0.80
N CYS A 381 -4.19 -8.53 -0.78
CA CYS A 381 -4.26 -9.93 -0.38
C CYS A 381 -4.42 -10.07 1.16
N PRO A 382 -4.71 -11.27 1.68
CA PRO A 382 -4.86 -11.50 3.12
C PRO A 382 -3.58 -11.21 3.93
N HIS A 383 -2.42 -11.16 3.28
CA HIS A 383 -1.12 -10.86 3.90
C HIS A 383 -0.72 -9.38 3.78
N GLY A 384 -1.57 -8.54 3.16
CA GLY A 384 -1.35 -7.09 3.02
C GLY A 384 -0.68 -6.65 1.72
N ARG A 385 -0.25 -7.58 0.84
CA ARG A 385 0.36 -7.23 -0.46
C ARG A 385 -0.71 -6.72 -1.44
N PRO A 386 -0.44 -5.72 -2.29
CA PRO A 386 -1.37 -5.31 -3.33
C PRO A 386 -1.64 -6.46 -4.31
N THR A 387 -2.91 -6.66 -4.69
CA THR A 387 -3.29 -7.64 -5.72
C THR A 387 -3.18 -7.06 -7.12
N MET A 388 -3.24 -5.74 -7.25
CA MET A 388 -3.23 -5.06 -8.54
C MET A 388 -2.65 -3.64 -8.48
N ILE A 389 -2.14 -3.21 -9.63
CA ILE A 389 -1.66 -1.87 -9.91
C ILE A 389 -2.48 -1.32 -11.07
N HIS A 390 -2.95 -0.08 -10.96
CA HIS A 390 -3.68 0.62 -12.02
C HIS A 390 -2.82 1.72 -12.63
N LEU A 391 -2.77 1.76 -13.96
CA LEU A 391 -2.09 2.76 -14.77
C LEU A 391 -3.15 3.50 -15.57
N SER A 392 -3.44 4.75 -15.18
CA SER A 392 -4.48 5.54 -15.86
C SER A 392 -4.09 5.89 -17.30
N VAL A 393 -5.09 6.13 -18.14
CA VAL A 393 -4.87 6.61 -19.52
C VAL A 393 -4.04 7.90 -19.51
N ASP A 394 -4.36 8.84 -18.62
CA ASP A 394 -3.61 10.09 -18.46
C ASP A 394 -2.13 9.86 -18.13
N LEU A 395 -1.85 8.88 -17.26
CA LEU A 395 -0.48 8.51 -16.91
C LEU A 395 0.25 7.93 -18.13
N LEU A 396 -0.39 7.03 -18.86
CA LEU A 396 0.18 6.45 -20.08
C LEU A 396 0.47 7.54 -21.13
N GLU A 397 -0.47 8.45 -21.37
CA GLU A 397 -0.29 9.57 -22.31
C GLU A 397 0.90 10.47 -21.94
N ARG A 398 1.09 10.76 -20.65
CA ARG A 398 2.26 11.52 -20.18
C ARG A 398 3.56 10.75 -20.43
N GLN A 399 3.59 9.46 -20.15
CA GLN A 399 4.78 8.61 -20.36
C GLN A 399 5.17 8.50 -21.85
N PHE A 400 4.19 8.53 -22.74
CA PHE A 400 4.42 8.55 -24.19
C PHE A 400 4.57 9.98 -24.76
N GLY A 401 4.63 11.02 -23.92
CA GLY A 401 4.80 12.41 -24.36
C GLY A 401 3.64 12.97 -25.20
N ARG A 402 2.45 12.35 -25.13
CA ARG A 402 1.27 12.74 -25.93
C ARG A 402 0.53 13.95 -25.37
N ARG A 403 0.71 14.22 -24.07
CA ARG A 403 0.32 15.51 -23.46
C ARG A 403 1.59 16.27 -23.10
N GLY A 404 1.88 17.32 -23.85
CA GLY A 404 2.90 18.31 -23.48
C GLY A 404 2.57 18.92 -22.12
N ALA A 405 3.59 19.42 -21.42
CA ALA A 405 3.43 20.17 -20.17
C ALA A 405 2.31 21.20 -20.38
N ARG A 406 1.21 21.07 -19.62
CA ARG A 406 0.22 22.14 -19.56
C ARG A 406 0.95 23.35 -18.97
N SER A 407 1.33 24.30 -19.83
CA SER A 407 1.55 25.67 -19.38
C SER A 407 0.24 26.15 -18.77
N MET A 408 0.25 26.29 -17.46
CA MET A 408 -0.50 27.32 -16.74
C MET A 408 0.50 28.10 -15.91
#